data_AF-A0A120EIX1-F1
#
_entry.id   AF-A0A120EIX1-F1
#
_cell.length_a   1.000
_cell.length_b   1.000
_cell.length_c   1.000
_cell.angle_alpha   90.00
_cell.angle_beta   90.00
_cell.angle_gamma   90.00
#
_symmetry.space_group_name_H-M   'P 1'
#
loop_
_entity.id
_entity.type
_entity.pdbx_description
1 polymer ?
#
loop_
_entity_poly.entity_id
_entity_poly.type
_entity_poly.pdbx_seq_one_letter_code
_entity_poly.pdbx_strand_id
1 'polypeptide(L)' 'MKKHFEFEGKDSYGDRYLIDNDGCLVGISTEHSGGSSVGGYLEFDDIELFEKFVQAVNETYKILKEEN' A
#
# COMPACT_ATOMS: atom_id res chain seq x y z
N MET A 1 -8.28 -0.86 -17.88
CA MET A 1 -7.99 0.12 -16.81
C MET A 1 -7.01 -0.53 -15.87
N LYS A 2 -5.85 0.08 -15.60
CA LYS A 2 -4.94 -0.42 -14.56
C LYS A 2 -5.65 -0.30 -13.21
N LYS A 3 -5.66 -1.37 -12.40
CA LYS A 3 -6.33 -1.38 -11.10
C LYS A 3 -5.52 -0.51 -10.15
N HIS A 4 -6.14 0.53 -9.61
CA HIS A 4 -5.57 1.39 -8.58
C HIS A 4 -6.07 0.94 -7.21
N PHE A 5 -5.19 1.00 -6.21
CA PHE A 5 -5.48 0.75 -4.80
C PHE A 5 -4.86 1.85 -3.95
N GLU A 6 -5.44 2.04 -2.77
CA GLU A 6 -4.94 2.92 -1.74
C GLU A 6 -5.28 2.32 -0.37
N PHE A 7 -4.29 2.26 0.52
CA PHE A 7 -4.41 1.75 1.87
C PHE A 7 -3.79 2.73 2.86
N GLU A 8 -4.62 3.29 3.73
CA GLU A 8 -4.16 4.08 4.86
C GLU A 8 -4.37 3.34 6.18
N GLY A 9 -3.50 3.61 7.15
CA GLY A 9 -3.64 3.05 8.48
C GLY A 9 -2.69 3.67 9.49
N LYS A 10 -2.68 3.07 10.68
CA LYS A 10 -1.74 3.40 11.75
C LYS A 10 -1.05 2.15 12.24
N ASP A 11 0.24 2.23 12.47
CA ASP A 11 0.99 1.14 13.09
C ASP A 11 0.77 1.09 14.62
N SER A 12 1.43 0.14 15.28
CA SER A 12 1.37 -0.01 16.74
C SER A 12 1.98 1.15 17.52
N TYR A 13 2.81 1.97 16.89
CA TYR A 13 3.42 3.16 17.48
C TYR A 13 2.57 4.42 17.28
N GLY A 14 1.47 4.31 16.52
CA GLY A 14 0.54 5.39 16.22
C GLY A 14 0.93 6.22 14.99
N ASP A 15 1.97 5.79 14.27
CA ASP A 15 2.45 6.45 13.07
C ASP A 15 1.55 6.14 11.89
N ARG A 16 1.29 7.15 11.05
CA ARG A 16 0.43 6.98 9.89
C ARG A 16 1.23 6.31 8.78
N TYR A 17 0.59 5.43 8.04
CA TYR A 17 1.14 4.91 6.79
C TYR A 17 0.13 5.01 5.67
N LEU A 18 0.64 5.16 4.45
CA LEU A 18 -0.09 5.12 3.19
C LEU A 18 0.66 4.22 2.21
N ILE A 19 -0.07 3.26 1.62
CA ILE A 19 0.42 2.40 0.54
C ILE A 19 -0.51 2.59 -0.65
N ASP A 20 0.04 2.97 -1.79
CA ASP A 20 -0.71 3.25 -3.01
C ASP A 20 0.01 2.69 -4.25
N ASN A 21 -0.62 2.81 -5.41
CA ASN A 21 0.05 2.52 -6.67
C ASN A 21 -0.29 3.51 -7.78
N ASP A 22 0.71 3.81 -8.60
CA ASP A 22 0.54 4.48 -9.90
C ASP A 22 1.23 3.66 -11.00
N GLY A 23 0.46 3.19 -11.97
CA GLY A 23 0.98 2.27 -12.98
C GLY A 23 1.49 0.97 -12.36
N CYS A 24 2.76 0.62 -12.60
CA CYS A 24 3.45 -0.55 -12.02
C CYS A 24 4.36 -0.15 -10.84
N LEU A 25 4.19 1.06 -10.30
CA LEU A 25 4.92 1.58 -9.17
C LEU A 25 4.05 1.48 -7.92
N VAL A 26 4.57 0.89 -6.86
CA VAL A 26 3.93 0.83 -5.54
C VAL A 26 4.65 1.79 -4.61
N GLY A 27 3.92 2.75 -4.06
CA GLY A 27 4.42 3.70 -3.07
C GLY A 27 4.15 3.21 -1.65
N ILE A 28 5.10 3.43 -0.74
CA ILE A 28 4.91 3.28 0.70
C ILE A 28 5.43 4.55 1.34
N SER A 29 4.59 5.22 2.13
CA SER A 29 4.99 6.36 2.94
C SER A 29 4.54 6.18 4.38
N THR A 30 5.38 6.62 5.31
CA THR A 30 5.10 6.66 6.74
C THR A 30 5.33 8.07 7.26
N GLU A 31 4.47 8.51 8.17
CA GLU A 31 4.57 9.79 8.85
C GLU A 31 4.59 9.53 10.35
N HIS A 32 5.74 9.78 10.97
CA HIS A 32 5.92 9.69 12.40
C HIS A 32 5.17 10.82 13.10
N SER A 33 4.58 10.50 14.24
CA SER A 33 3.90 11.45 15.13
C SER A 33 4.77 12.65 15.56
N GLY A 34 6.11 12.52 15.49
CA GLY A 34 7.08 13.59 15.72
C GLY A 34 7.36 14.52 14.53
N GLY A 35 6.69 14.31 13.39
CA GLY A 35 6.77 15.17 12.19
C GLY A 35 7.81 14.77 11.14
N SER A 36 8.48 13.61 11.29
CA SER A 36 9.34 13.06 10.24
C SER A 36 8.57 12.13 9.32
N SER A 37 8.83 12.20 8.02
CA SER A 37 8.29 11.27 7.03
C SER A 37 9.39 10.49 6.35
N VAL A 38 9.14 9.21 6.12
CA VAL A 38 10.01 8.31 5.35
C VAL A 38 9.15 7.60 4.32
N GLY A 39 9.63 7.48 3.10
CA GLY A 39 8.90 6.77 2.06
C GLY A 39 9.82 6.23 0.99
N GLY A 40 9.28 5.30 0.20
CA GLY A 40 9.98 4.65 -0.89
C GLY A 40 9.01 4.08 -1.90
N TYR A 41 9.58 3.61 -3.00
CA TYR A 41 8.83 3.06 -4.11
C TYR A 41 9.40 1.69 -4.48
N LEU A 42 8.52 0.77 -4.86
CA LEU A 42 8.85 -0.50 -5.49
C LEU A 42 8.30 -0.48 -6.91
N GLU A 43 9.20 -0.48 -7.90
CA GLU A 43 8.84 -0.56 -9.32
C GLU A 43 8.87 -2.01 -9.79
N PHE A 44 7.81 -2.44 -10.47
CA PHE A 44 7.72 -3.76 -11.09
C PHE A 44 8.03 -3.64 -12.59
N ASP A 45 9.01 -4.41 -13.03
CA ASP A 45 9.38 -4.56 -14.44
C ASP A 45 8.49 -5.55 -15.21
N ASP A 46 7.79 -6.43 -14.49
CA ASP A 46 6.80 -7.37 -15.01
C ASP A 46 5.37 -6.99 -14.59
N ILE A 47 4.51 -6.75 -15.59
CA ILE A 47 3.11 -6.38 -15.39
C ILE A 47 2.27 -7.52 -14.78
N GLU A 48 2.55 -8.78 -15.09
CA GLU A 48 1.82 -9.91 -14.51
C GLU A 48 2.14 -10.08 -13.03
N LEU A 49 3.40 -9.88 -12.65
CA LEU A 49 3.82 -9.91 -11.25
C LEU A 49 3.16 -8.76 -10.46
N PHE A 50 3.12 -7.57 -11.05
CA PHE A 50 2.43 -6.42 -10.48
C PHE A 50 0.93 -6.70 -10.28
N GLU A 51 0.24 -7.27 -11.27
CA GLU A 51 -1.19 -7.58 -11.16
C GLU A 51 -1.48 -8.61 -10.07
N LYS A 52 -0.62 -9.63 -9.92
CA LYS A 52 -0.71 -10.61 -8.82
C LYS A 52 -0.51 -9.96 -7.45
N PHE A 53 0.45 -9.05 -7.34
CA PHE A 53 0.66 -8.27 -6.12
C PHE A 53 -0.59 -7.47 -5.75
N VAL A 54 -1.12 -6.67 -6.70
CA VAL A 54 -2.35 -5.88 -6.50
C VAL A 54 -3.52 -6.76 -6.08
N GLN A 55 -3.68 -7.93 -6.69
CA GLN A 55 -4.74 -8.87 -6.32
C GLN A 55 -4.59 -9.36 -4.88
N ALA A 56 -3.39 -9.80 -4.47
CA ALA A 56 -3.14 -10.31 -3.12
C ALA A 56 -3.41 -9.26 -2.04
N VAL A 57 -2.99 -8.01 -2.26
CA VAL A 57 -3.24 -6.93 -1.30
C VAL A 57 -4.74 -6.62 -1.19
N ASN A 58 -5.45 -6.56 -2.32
CA ASN A 58 -6.90 -6.33 -2.32
C ASN A 58 -7.70 -7.45 -1.64
N GLU A 59 -7.31 -8.72 -1.83
CA GLU A 59 -7.95 -9.86 -1.15
C GLU A 59 -7.71 -9.82 0.35
N THR A 60 -6.47 -9.52 0.78
CA THR A 60 -6.13 -9.38 2.20
C THR A 60 -6.92 -8.25 2.85
N TYR A 61 -7.07 -7.12 2.17
CA TYR A 61 -7.84 -5.98 2.68
C TYR A 61 -9.33 -6.29 2.87
N LYS A 62 -9.94 -7.09 1.98
CA LYS A 62 -11.33 -7.53 2.14
C LYS A 62 -11.50 -8.35 3.41
N ILE A 63 -10.58 -9.29 3.68
CA ILE A 63 -10.60 -10.11 4.89
C ILE A 63 -10.57 -9.21 6.14
N LEU A 64 -9.64 -8.25 6.19
CA LEU A 64 -9.50 -7.33 7.33
C LEU A 64 -10.73 -6.43 7.55
N LYS A 65 -11.48 -6.10 6.49
CA LYS A 65 -12.74 -5.33 6.59
C LYS A 65 -13.94 -6.16 7.04
N GLU A 66 -13.96 -7.45 6.73
CA GLU A 66 -15.04 -8.35 7.16
C GLU A 66 -14.91 -8.79 8.62
N GLU A 67 -13.71 -8.70 9.19
CA GLU A 67 -13.42 -9.01 10.60
C GLU A 67 -13.64 -7.83 11.58
N ASN A 68 -13.93 -6.61 11.08
CA ASN A 68 -14.22 -5.41 11.86
C ASN A 68 -15.69 -4.96 11.72
#